data_AF-A0A3D8I5E2-F1
#
_entry.id   AF-A0A3D8I5E2-F1
#
_cell.length_a   1.000
_cell.length_b   1.000
_cell.length_c   1.000
_cell.angle_alpha   90.00
_cell.angle_beta   90.00
_cell.angle_gamma   90.00
#
_symmetry.space_group_name_H-M   'P 1'
#
loop_
_entity.id
_entity.type
_entity.pdbx_description
1 polymer ?
#
loop_
_entity_poly.entity_id
_entity_poly.type
_entity_poly.pdbx_seq_one_letter_code
_entity_poly.pdbx_strand_id
1 'polypeptide(L)' 'MLQLKSPVIGLILGFIFGGLGVDRYYKGDIGLGIAKFLSCFILLGLIWTIVDFFLVWKGIKRDNFEKINNQLLLCNV' A
#
# COMPACT_ATOMS: atom_id res chain seq x y z
N MET A 1 -18.03 10.18 -4.47
CA MET A 1 -16.68 10.77 -4.54
C MET A 1 -15.65 9.65 -4.57
N LEU A 2 -14.65 9.70 -5.47
CA LEU A 2 -13.60 8.68 -5.55
C LEU A 2 -12.73 8.68 -4.29
N GLN A 3 -12.59 7.52 -3.65
CA GLN A 3 -11.73 7.37 -2.47
C GLN A 3 -10.28 7.13 -2.90
N LEU A 4 -9.57 8.22 -3.17
CA LEU A 4 -8.14 8.19 -3.49
C LEU A 4 -7.31 8.23 -2.20
N LYS A 5 -6.20 7.49 -2.20
CA LYS A 5 -5.27 7.42 -1.06
C LYS A 5 -4.00 8.20 -1.39
N SER A 6 -3.35 8.80 -0.39
CA SER A 6 -2.10 9.53 -0.60
C SER A 6 -0.91 8.56 -0.55
N PRO A 7 -0.09 8.47 -1.62
CA PRO A 7 1.14 7.67 -1.60
C PRO A 7 2.12 8.13 -0.51
N VAL A 8 2.14 9.44 -0.21
CA VAL A 8 3.00 10.02 0.83
C VAL A 8 2.57 9.53 2.21
N ILE A 9 1.26 9.47 2.49
CA ILE A 9 0.76 8.90 3.75
C ILE A 9 1.14 7.42 3.85
N GLY A 10 1.02 6.67 2.75
CA GLY A 10 1.47 5.27 2.69
C GLY A 10 2.95 5.11 3.03
N LEU A 11 3.82 6.01 2.54
CA LEU A 11 5.25 6.01 2.89
C LEU A 11 5.50 6.37 4.35
N ILE A 12 4.83 7.40 4.88
CA ILE A 12 4.97 7.81 6.28
C ILE A 12 4.57 6.65 7.21
N LEU A 13 3.46 5.98 6.91
CA LEU A 13 3.02 4.79 7.64
C LEU A 13 4.02 3.64 7.51
N GLY A 14 4.61 3.44 6.35
CA GLY A 14 5.67 2.45 6.17
C GLY A 14 6.94 2.81 6.95
N PHE A 15 7.25 4.09 7.11
CA PHE A 15 8.47 4.50 7.81
C PHE A 15 8.33 4.32 9.32
N ILE A 16 7.18 4.70 9.87
CA ILE A 16 6.92 4.62 11.33
C ILE A 16 6.51 3.19 11.73
N PHE A 17 5.69 2.53 10.91
CA PHE A 17 5.02 1.27 11.24
C PHE A 17 5.22 0.17 10.18
N GLY A 18 6.25 0.29 9.34
CA GLY A 18 6.50 -0.65 8.24
C GLY A 18 6.72 -2.08 8.69
N GLY A 19 7.42 -2.29 9.81
CA GLY A 19 7.59 -3.63 10.38
C GLY A 19 6.26 -4.29 10.76
N LEU A 20 5.29 -3.51 11.23
CA LEU A 20 3.95 -3.99 11.56
C LEU A 20 3.04 -4.15 10.32
N GLY A 21 3.50 -3.73 9.14
CA GLY A 21 2.78 -3.82 7.88
C GLY A 21 1.64 -2.81 7.71
N VAL A 22 1.57 -1.75 8.52
CA VAL A 22 0.49 -0.75 8.51
C VAL A 22 0.36 -0.03 7.16
N ASP A 23 1.46 0.13 6.43
CA ASP A 23 1.48 0.63 5.06
C ASP A 23 0.62 -0.20 4.10
N ARG A 24 0.59 -1.52 4.28
CA ARG A 24 -0.24 -2.45 3.50
C ARG A 24 -1.71 -2.39 3.89
N TYR A 25 -2.01 -2.25 5.18
CA TYR A 25 -3.37 -2.00 5.66
C TYR A 25 -3.92 -0.69 5.09
N TYR A 26 -3.11 0.38 5.08
CA TYR A 26 -3.52 1.65 4.49
C TYR A 26 -3.80 1.51 2.99
N LYS A 27 -2.92 0.85 2.24
CA LYS A 27 -3.13 0.59 0.82
C LYS A 27 -4.41 -0.23 0.55
N GLY A 28 -4.66 -1.26 1.38
CA GLY A 28 -5.78 -2.19 1.23
C GLY A 28 -5.36 -3.65 1.04
N ASP A 29 -4.05 -3.93 1.02
CA ASP A 29 -3.47 -5.27 0.88
C ASP A 29 -3.45 -5.99 2.25
N ILE A 30 -4.61 -6.22 2.86
CA ILE A 30 -4.72 -6.70 4.26
C ILE A 30 -4.00 -8.04 4.46
N GLY A 31 -4.15 -9.00 3.54
CA GLY A 31 -3.51 -10.30 3.65
C GLY A 31 -1.98 -10.22 3.65
N LEU A 32 -1.40 -9.33 2.84
CA LEU A 32 0.03 -9.05 2.84
C LEU A 32 0.46 -8.32 4.12
N GLY A 33 -0.38 -7.44 4.66
CA GLY A 33 -0.17 -6.81 5.96
C GLY A 33 -0.06 -7.82 7.10
N ILE A 34 -0.96 -8.81 7.14
CA ILE A 34 -0.93 -9.90 8.14
C ILE A 34 0.32 -10.75 7.96
N ALA A 35 0.66 -11.15 6.72
CA ALA A 35 1.85 -11.93 6.44
C ALA A 35 3.14 -11.20 6.87
N LYS A 36 3.19 -9.88 6.68
CA LYS A 36 4.29 -9.03 7.10
C LYS A 36 4.37 -8.91 8.62
N PHE A 37 3.24 -8.71 9.30
CA PHE A 37 3.18 -8.69 10.76
C PHE A 37 3.71 -10.01 11.37
N LEU A 38 3.34 -11.16 10.80
CA LEU A 38 3.79 -12.46 11.27
C LEU A 38 5.29 -12.71 11.01
N SER A 39 5.83 -12.15 9.92
CA SER A 39 7.24 -12.30 9.52
C SER A 39 8.16 -11.22 10.09
N CYS A 40 7.63 -10.19 10.77
CA CYS A 40 8.38 -9.08 11.35
C CYS A 40 9.42 -9.53 12.39
N PHE A 41 9.21 -10.69 13.05
CA PHE A 41 10.14 -11.24 14.04
C PHE A 41 11.35 -11.97 13.44
N ILE A 42 11.44 -12.08 12.11
CA ILE A 42 12.50 -12.78 11.38
C ILE A 42 13.28 -11.75 10.54
N LEU A 43 14.58 -11.97 10.32
CA LEU A 43 15.44 -11.12 9.47
C LEU A 43 14.88 -10.87 8.06
N LEU A 44 14.06 -11.79 7.54
CA LEU A 44 13.34 -11.65 6.27
C LEU A 44 12.34 -10.47 6.27
N GLY A 45 11.77 -10.12 7.41
CA GLY A 45 10.85 -8.98 7.56
C GLY A 45 11.52 -7.61 7.38
N LEU A 46 12.80 -7.47 7.73
CA LEU A 46 13.57 -6.23 7.52
C LEU A 46 13.77 -5.94 6.03
N ILE A 47 14.15 -6.95 5.26
CA ILE A 47 14.33 -6.83 3.80
C ILE A 47 12.99 -6.52 3.14
N TRP A 48 11.93 -7.21 3.55
CA TRP A 48 10.57 -6.98 3.05
C TRP A 48 10.12 -5.54 3.31
N THR A 49 10.39 -4.98 4.49
CA THR A 49 9.99 -3.60 4.83
C THR A 49 10.63 -2.56 3.90
N ILE A 50 11.88 -2.76 3.48
CA ILE A 50 12.57 -1.86 2.53
C ILE A 50 11.94 -1.94 1.14
N VAL A 51 11.68 -3.16 0.64
CA VAL A 51 11.04 -3.38 -0.66
C VAL A 51 9.63 -2.77 -0.69
N ASP A 52 8.94 -2.82 0.44
CA ASP A 52 7.58 -2.31 0.59
C ASP A 52 7.45 -0.81 0.40
N PHE A 53 8.48 0.00 0.69
CA PHE A 53 8.44 1.43 0.38
C PHE A 53 8.16 1.69 -1.10
N PHE A 54 8.80 0.95 -1.99
CA PHE A 54 8.59 1.09 -3.43
C PHE A 54 7.27 0.47 -3.88
N LEU A 55 6.91 -0.70 -3.33
CA LEU A 55 5.70 -1.41 -3.71
C LEU A 55 4.42 -0.70 -3.25
N VAL A 56 4.40 -0.11 -2.06
CA VAL A 56 3.25 0.65 -1.54
C VAL A 56 3.10 1.95 -2.31
N TRP A 57 4.18 2.69 -2.54
CA TRP A 57 4.15 3.93 -3.31
C TRP A 57 3.64 3.73 -4.74
N LYS A 58 4.21 2.75 -5.46
CA LYS A 58 3.76 2.42 -6.82
C LYS A 58 2.34 1.86 -6.82
N GLY A 59 2.03 1.00 -5.84
CA GLY A 59 0.72 0.39 -5.66
C GLY A 59 -0.39 1.42 -5.50
N ILE A 60 -0.27 2.33 -4.53
CA ILE A 60 -1.30 3.36 -4.27
C ILE A 60 -1.54 4.23 -5.51
N LYS A 61 -0.49 4.61 -6.25
CA LYS A 61 -0.63 5.39 -7.49
C LYS A 61 -1.38 4.62 -8.57
N ARG A 62 -1.08 3.33 -8.72
CA ARG A 62 -1.79 2.46 -9.67
C ARG A 62 -3.25 2.30 -9.27
N ASP A 63 -3.54 1.99 -8.00
CA ASP A 63 -4.89 1.78 -7.51
C ASP A 63 -5.75 3.06 -7.65
N ASN A 64 -5.15 4.24 -7.44
CA ASN A 64 -5.79 5.52 -7.70
C ASN A 64 -6.07 5.75 -9.19
N PHE A 65 -5.11 5.41 -10.06
CA PHE A 65 -5.27 5.54 -11.51
C PHE A 65 -6.38 4.62 -12.03
N GLU A 66 -6.42 3.36 -11.59
CA GLU A 66 -7.46 2.41 -11.95
C GLU A 66 -8.85 2.89 -11.51
N LYS A 67 -8.96 3.44 -10.30
CA LYS A 67 -10.22 4.04 -9.81
C LYS A 67 -10.71 5.19 -10.69
N ILE A 68 -9.80 6.06 -11.13
CA ILE A 68 -10.14 7.16 -12.05
C ILE A 68 -10.56 6.60 -13.41
N ASN A 69 -9.77 5.69 -13.99
CA ASN A 69 -10.05 5.10 -15.29
C ASN A 69 -11.39 4.37 -15.32
N ASN A 70 -11.68 3.57 -14.28
CA ASN A 70 -12.96 2.86 -14.17
C ASN A 70 -14.14 3.84 -14.07
N GLN A 71 -13.98 4.98 -13.39
CA GLN A 71 -15.01 6.01 -13.33
C GLN A 71 -15.24 6.66 -14.70
N LEU A 72 -14.18 6.94 -15.47
CA LEU A 72 -14.27 7.50 -16.82
C LEU A 72 -15.01 6.52 -17.76
N LEU A 73 -14.66 5.23 -17.71
CA LEU A 73 -15.33 4.18 -18.46
C LEU A 73 -16.83 4.10 -18.14
N LEU A 74 -17.21 4.19 -16.85
CA LEU A 74 -18.61 4.21 -16.44
C LEU A 74 -19.36 5.45 -16.92
N CYS A 75 -18.66 6.57 -17.11
CA CYS A 75 -19.22 7.79 -17.68
C CYS A 75 -19.24 7.79 -19.22
N ASN A 76 -18.77 6.73 -19.89
CA ASN A 76 -18.59 6.65 -21.34
C ASN A 76 -17.82 7.86 -21.92
N VAL A 77 -16.83 8.35 -21.17
CA VAL A 77 -15.87 9.37 -21.62
C VAL A 77 -14.55 8.69 -21.95
#